data_AF-A0A1R4IRJ0-F1
#
_entry.id   AF-A0A1R4IRJ0-F1
#
_cell.length_a   1.000
_cell.length_b   1.000
_cell.length_c   1.000
_cell.angle_alpha   90.00
_cell.angle_beta   90.00
_cell.angle_gamma   90.00
#
_symmetry.space_group_name_H-M   'P 1'
#
loop_
_entity.id
_entity.type
_entity.pdbx_description
1 polymer ?
#
loop_
_entity_poly.entity_id
_entity_poly.type
_entity_poly.pdbx_seq_one_letter_code
_entity_poly.pdbx_strand_id
1 'polypeptide(L)'
;MKVVTQQVYDEAYANFEACMNQGGAELSVKRDVGGVRQFSYLAEAKPVYDKCYVDFAPVDFQWQLSKSYDSETFVKYRECLTAAGIEPGKDADAVLAQVEDSGLDVQKCFGDDEANG
;
A
#
# COMPACT_ATOMS: atom_id res chain seq x y z
N MET A 1 6.97 12.44 9.77
CA MET A 1 5.82 11.53 9.61
C MET A 1 5.94 10.42 10.63
N LYS A 2 4.86 10.07 11.35
CA LYS A 2 4.88 8.87 12.21
C LYS A 2 4.78 7.65 11.29
N VAL A 3 5.64 6.66 11.51
CA VAL A 3 5.60 5.39 10.78
C VAL A 3 4.38 4.60 11.26
N VAL A 4 3.49 4.19 10.36
CA VAL A 4 2.43 3.23 10.68
C VAL A 4 3.06 1.85 10.74
N THR A 5 3.07 1.25 11.93
CA THR A 5 3.51 -0.14 12.12
C THR A 5 2.35 -1.10 11.87
N GLN A 6 2.65 -2.39 11.70
CA GLN A 6 1.63 -3.41 11.53
C GLN A 6 0.64 -3.43 12.70
N GLN A 7 1.14 -3.31 13.93
CA GLN A 7 0.30 -3.24 15.12
C GLN A 7 -0.66 -2.05 15.07
N VAL A 8 -0.17 -0.86 14.72
CA VAL A 8 -1.01 0.35 14.61
C VAL A 8 -2.08 0.18 13.54
N TYR A 9 -1.72 -0.43 12.40
CA TYR A 9 -2.65 -0.70 11.32
C TYR A 9 -3.73 -1.72 11.71
N ASP A 10 -3.34 -2.82 12.34
CA ASP A 10 -4.27 -3.86 12.80
C ASP A 10 -5.22 -3.35 13.90
N GLU A 11 -4.70 -2.55 14.86
CA GLU A 11 -5.53 -1.91 15.90
C GLU A 11 -6.52 -0.92 15.30
N ALA A 12 -6.09 -0.09 14.35
CA ALA A 12 -6.96 0.87 13.68
C ALA A 12 -8.04 0.18 12.83
N TYR A 13 -7.69 -0.90 12.13
CA TYR A 13 -8.64 -1.71 11.38
C TYR A 13 -9.66 -2.39 12.31
N ALA A 14 -9.22 -2.95 13.45
CA ALA A 14 -10.11 -3.56 14.43
C ALA A 14 -11.10 -2.54 15.03
N ASN A 15 -10.65 -1.31 15.29
CA ASN A 15 -11.52 -0.23 15.77
C ASN A 15 -12.55 0.20 14.71
N PHE A 16 -12.13 0.28 13.44
CA PHE A 16 -13.02 0.53 12.31
C PHE A 16 -14.10 -0.55 12.19
N GLU A 17 -13.70 -1.82 12.22
CA GLU A 17 -14.63 -2.96 12.16
C GLU A 17 -15.60 -2.96 13.35
N ALA A 18 -15.12 -2.66 14.56
CA ALA A 18 -15.97 -2.53 15.73
C ALA A 18 -17.00 -1.41 15.59
N CYS A 19 -16.59 -0.25 15.05
CA CYS A 19 -17.51 0.86 14.79
C CYS A 19 -18.59 0.50 13.76
N MET A 20 -18.18 -0.16 12.67
CA MET A 20 -19.08 -0.66 11.62
C MET A 20 -20.13 -1.62 12.19
N ASN A 21 -19.70 -2.59 13.00
CA ASN A 21 -20.59 -3.55 13.68
C ASN A 21 -21.55 -2.86 14.66
N GLN A 22 -21.08 -1.87 15.44
CA GLN A 22 -21.95 -1.09 16.34
C GLN A 22 -22.99 -0.26 15.58
N GLY A 23 -22.68 0.17 14.35
CA GLY A 23 -23.61 0.83 13.46
C GLY A 23 -24.54 -0.11 12.70
N GLY A 24 -24.48 -1.42 12.95
CA GLY A 24 -25.31 -2.42 12.28
C GLY A 24 -24.88 -2.74 10.84
N ALA A 25 -23.64 -2.42 10.48
CA ALA A 25 -23.10 -2.61 9.13
C ALA A 25 -21.86 -3.50 9.17
N GLU A 26 -22.02 -4.81 8.99
CA GLU A 26 -20.87 -5.72 8.97
C GLU A 26 -20.04 -5.58 7.68
N LEU A 27 -18.71 -5.70 7.83
CA LEU A 27 -17.81 -5.81 6.68
C LEU A 27 -17.90 -7.19 6.04
N SER A 28 -18.02 -7.22 4.72
CA SER A 28 -17.98 -8.43 3.90
C SER A 28 -16.66 -8.53 3.11
N VAL A 29 -16.38 -9.70 2.53
CA VAL A 29 -15.20 -9.92 1.65
C VAL A 29 -13.87 -9.49 2.30
N LYS A 30 -13.71 -9.76 3.61
CA LYS A 30 -12.48 -9.44 4.35
C LYS A 30 -11.35 -10.38 3.92
N ARG A 31 -10.27 -9.82 3.38
CA ARG A 31 -9.08 -10.56 2.98
C ARG A 31 -7.81 -9.73 3.14
N ASP A 32 -6.70 -10.41 3.28
CA ASP A 32 -5.37 -9.79 3.26
C ASP A 32 -4.78 -9.93 1.85
N VAL A 33 -4.33 -8.82 1.26
CA VAL A 33 -3.68 -8.80 -0.04
C VAL A 33 -2.42 -7.96 0.07
N GLY A 34 -1.25 -8.60 0.03
CA GLY A 34 0.04 -7.91 0.15
C GLY A 34 0.21 -7.18 1.49
N GLY A 35 -0.40 -7.68 2.58
CA GLY A 35 -0.38 -7.03 3.89
C GLY A 35 -1.38 -5.88 4.05
N VAL A 36 -2.24 -5.62 3.05
CA VAL A 36 -3.33 -4.64 3.10
C VAL A 36 -4.66 -5.36 3.35
N ARG A 37 -5.54 -4.77 4.17
CA ARG A 37 -6.88 -5.30 4.44
C ARG A 37 -7.82 -4.84 3.33
N GLN A 38 -8.28 -5.76 2.51
CA GLN A 38 -9.39 -5.52 1.59
C GLN A 38 -10.69 -5.97 2.24
N PHE A 39 -11.73 -5.17 2.06
CA PHE A 39 -13.06 -5.42 2.58
C PHE A 39 -14.10 -4.80 1.65
N SER A 40 -15.36 -5.15 1.86
CA SER A 40 -16.52 -4.59 1.20
C SER A 40 -17.62 -4.35 2.23
N TYR A 41 -18.64 -3.59 1.87
CA TYR A 41 -19.82 -3.36 2.68
C TYR A 41 -21.02 -3.15 1.75
N LEU A 42 -22.24 -3.35 2.28
CA LEU A 42 -23.46 -3.14 1.51
C LEU A 42 -23.67 -1.65 1.21
N ALA A 43 -24.23 -1.31 0.06
CA ALA A 43 -24.34 0.09 -0.37
C ALA A 43 -25.10 0.98 0.65
N GLU A 44 -26.14 0.43 1.28
CA GLU A 44 -26.93 1.07 2.34
C GLU A 44 -26.12 1.38 3.61
N ALA A 45 -25.00 0.70 3.83
CA ALA A 45 -24.11 0.94 4.97
C ALA A 45 -23.20 2.16 4.80
N LYS A 46 -23.24 2.84 3.64
CA LYS A 46 -22.41 4.01 3.37
C LYS A 46 -22.43 5.08 4.48
N PRO A 47 -23.57 5.46 5.09
CA PRO A 47 -23.57 6.45 6.16
C PRO A 47 -22.80 6.00 7.41
N VAL A 48 -22.84 4.70 7.74
CA VAL A 48 -22.08 4.11 8.86
C VAL A 48 -20.60 4.06 8.49
N TYR A 49 -20.28 3.64 7.26
CA TYR A 49 -18.93 3.64 6.72
C TYR A 49 -18.28 5.01 6.76
N ASP A 50 -18.93 6.05 6.24
CA ASP A 50 -18.37 7.41 6.21
C ASP A 50 -18.06 7.92 7.64
N LYS A 51 -18.91 7.55 8.61
CA LYS A 51 -18.71 7.90 10.02
C LYS A 51 -17.56 7.12 10.66
N CYS A 52 -17.44 5.82 10.37
CA CYS A 52 -16.46 4.94 11.03
C CYS A 52 -15.08 4.96 10.36
N TYR A 53 -15.03 5.17 9.05
CA TYR A 53 -13.80 5.12 8.28
C TYR A 53 -12.94 6.38 8.46
N VAL A 54 -13.51 7.51 8.87
CA VAL A 54 -12.77 8.78 9.05
C VAL A 54 -11.55 8.66 9.98
N ASP A 55 -11.66 7.84 11.03
CA ASP A 55 -10.58 7.63 12.00
C ASP A 55 -9.53 6.64 11.49
N PHE A 56 -9.93 5.70 10.62
CA PHE A 56 -9.04 4.69 10.04
C PHE A 56 -8.34 5.19 8.77
N ALA A 57 -9.00 6.05 7.98
CA ALA A 57 -8.52 6.57 6.70
C ALA A 57 -7.07 7.07 6.69
N PRO A 58 -6.60 7.90 7.65
CA PRO A 58 -5.21 8.37 7.61
C PRO A 58 -4.19 7.25 7.87
N VAL A 59 -4.55 6.24 8.68
CA VAL A 59 -3.69 5.08 8.97
C VAL A 59 -3.66 4.14 7.77
N ASP A 60 -4.83 3.87 7.19
CA ASP A 60 -5.00 3.02 6.02
C ASP A 60 -4.25 3.58 4.81
N PHE A 61 -4.40 4.89 4.55
CA PHE A 61 -3.67 5.57 3.49
C PHE A 61 -2.14 5.45 3.64
N GLN A 62 -1.61 5.75 4.83
CA GLN A 62 -0.16 5.67 5.07
C GLN A 62 0.36 4.23 4.97
N TRP A 63 -0.43 3.25 5.42
CA TRP A 63 -0.07 1.84 5.30
C TRP A 63 -0.09 1.36 3.85
N GLN A 64 -1.11 1.73 3.07
CA GLN A 64 -1.19 1.35 1.65
C GLN A 64 -0.05 1.96 0.83
N LEU A 65 0.34 3.21 1.12
CA LEU A 65 1.51 3.83 0.50
C LEU A 65 2.81 3.09 0.86
N SER A 66 3.00 2.71 2.12
CA SER A 66 4.21 1.98 2.53
C SER A 66 4.27 0.58 1.91
N LYS A 67 3.13 -0.13 1.83
CA LYS A 67 3.06 -1.43 1.16
C LYS A 67 3.22 -1.35 -0.35
N SER A 68 2.80 -0.25 -0.97
CA SER A 68 3.09 0.02 -2.38
C SER A 68 4.59 0.19 -2.60
N TYR A 69 5.25 0.97 -1.74
CA TYR A 69 6.70 1.16 -1.77
C TYR A 69 7.46 -0.14 -1.47
N ASP A 70 7.03 -0.95 -0.50
CA ASP A 70 7.70 -2.19 -0.15
C ASP A 70 7.35 -3.37 -1.09
N SER A 71 6.48 -3.18 -2.08
CA SER A 71 6.16 -4.21 -3.05
C SER A 71 7.39 -4.62 -3.87
N GLU A 72 7.42 -5.88 -4.32
CA GLU A 72 8.53 -6.43 -5.12
C GLU A 72 8.84 -5.57 -6.34
N THR A 73 7.80 -5.05 -7.00
CA THR A 73 7.92 -4.12 -8.13
C THR A 73 8.70 -2.87 -7.75
N PHE A 74 8.32 -2.22 -6.64
CA PHE A 74 8.99 -1.01 -6.20
C PHE A 74 10.38 -1.26 -5.61
N VAL A 75 10.61 -2.42 -5.00
CA VAL A 75 11.96 -2.88 -4.62
C VAL A 75 12.85 -2.94 -5.86
N LYS A 76 12.41 -3.60 -6.94
CA LYS A 76 13.16 -3.70 -8.19
C LYS A 76 13.41 -2.35 -8.84
N TYR A 77 12.43 -1.44 -8.83
CA TYR A 77 12.62 -0.07 -9.31
C TYR A 77 13.69 0.69 -8.53
N ARG A 78 13.71 0.57 -7.20
CA ARG A 78 14.75 1.20 -6.37
C ARG A 78 16.13 0.61 -6.61
N GLU A 79 16.22 -0.70 -6.77
CA GLU A 79 17.48 -1.37 -7.11
C GLU A 79 18.01 -0.85 -8.46
N CYS A 80 17.13 -0.71 -9.45
CA CYS A 80 17.48 -0.18 -10.76
C CYS A 80 17.93 1.28 -10.74
N LEU A 81 17.20 2.14 -10.04
CA LEU A 81 17.58 3.55 -9.82
C LEU A 81 18.94 3.64 -9.14
N THR A 82 19.16 2.83 -8.10
CA THR A 82 20.44 2.78 -7.38
C THR A 82 21.58 2.32 -8.28
N ALA A 83 21.38 1.27 -9.09
CA ALA A 83 22.36 0.79 -10.07
C ALA A 83 22.70 1.84 -11.14
N ALA A 84 21.75 2.71 -11.47
CA ALA A 84 21.93 3.85 -12.36
C ALA A 84 22.55 5.09 -11.67
N GLY A 85 22.87 5.00 -10.37
CA GLY A 85 23.44 6.10 -9.59
C GLY A 85 22.43 7.15 -9.12
N ILE A 86 21.13 6.83 -9.18
CA ILE A 86 20.04 7.71 -8.74
C ILE A 86 19.59 7.26 -7.35
N GLU A 87 19.59 8.18 -6.38
CA GLU A 87 19.06 7.91 -5.04
C GLU A 87 17.53 7.76 -5.11
N PRO A 88 16.95 6.61 -4.70
CA PRO A 88 15.51 6.42 -4.81
C PRO A 88 14.71 7.32 -3.87
N GLY A 89 13.53 7.74 -4.32
CA GLY A 89 12.56 8.48 -3.55
C GLY A 89 12.08 7.71 -2.31
N LYS A 90 11.49 8.41 -1.34
CA LYS A 90 11.10 7.83 -0.04
C LYS A 90 9.72 7.17 -0.03
N ASP A 91 9.01 7.22 -1.14
CA ASP A 91 7.67 6.68 -1.32
C ASP A 91 7.48 6.20 -2.77
N ALA A 92 6.39 5.47 -3.00
CA ALA A 92 6.11 4.83 -4.28
C ALA A 92 5.95 5.87 -5.40
N ASP A 93 5.23 6.96 -5.17
CA ASP A 93 5.02 7.99 -6.18
C ASP A 93 6.33 8.62 -6.64
N ALA A 94 7.23 8.94 -5.71
CA ALA A 94 8.55 9.48 -6.02
C ALA A 94 9.42 8.48 -6.80
N VAL A 95 9.40 7.19 -6.42
CA VAL A 95 10.16 6.16 -7.14
C VAL A 95 9.62 5.97 -8.56
N LEU A 96 8.29 5.98 -8.75
CA LEU A 96 7.69 5.83 -10.06
C LEU A 96 8.03 7.02 -10.98
N ALA A 97 7.90 8.24 -10.47
CA ALA A 97 8.28 9.44 -11.21
C ALA A 97 9.76 9.44 -11.62
N GLN A 98 10.65 9.00 -10.72
CA GLN A 98 12.08 8.86 -11.04
C GLN A 98 12.34 7.81 -12.12
N VAL A 99 11.63 6.68 -12.11
CA VAL A 99 11.73 5.65 -13.14
C VAL A 99 11.28 6.20 -14.50
N GLU A 100 10.17 6.94 -14.54
CA GLU A 100 9.66 7.58 -15.76
C GLU A 100 10.62 8.65 -16.29
N ASP A 101 11.17 9.50 -15.43
CA ASP A 101 12.05 10.61 -15.80
C ASP A 101 13.48 10.17 -16.17
N SER A 102 13.96 9.06 -15.58
CA SER A 102 15.32 8.56 -15.81
C SER A 102 15.51 7.90 -17.18
N GLY A 103 14.42 7.59 -17.89
CA GLY A 103 14.47 6.86 -19.16
C GLY A 103 15.01 5.43 -19.02
N LEU A 104 14.95 4.86 -17.80
CA LEU A 104 15.38 3.50 -17.54
C LEU A 104 14.53 2.50 -18.33
N ASP A 105 15.20 1.53 -18.94
CA ASP A 105 14.52 0.36 -19.49
C ASP A 105 14.08 -0.54 -18.35
N VAL A 106 12.86 -0.29 -17.86
CA VAL A 106 12.28 -1.00 -16.72
C VAL A 106 12.19 -2.51 -16.94
N GLN A 107 12.17 -2.99 -18.18
CA GLN A 107 12.17 -4.44 -18.42
C GLN A 107 13.47 -5.09 -17.96
N LYS A 108 14.60 -4.37 -18.04
CA LYS A 108 15.89 -4.83 -17.51
C LYS A 108 15.95 -4.82 -15.99
N CYS A 109 15.06 -4.11 -15.32
CA CYS A 109 14.94 -4.13 -13.86
C CYS A 109 14.29 -5.41 -13.33
N PHE A 110 13.56 -6.13 -14.19
CA PHE A 110 12.85 -7.38 -13.86
C PHE A 110 13.43 -8.61 -14.55
N GLY A 111 14.45 -8.46 -15.38
CA GLY A 111 15.16 -9.57 -16.01
C GLY A 111 16.29 -10.06 -15.12
N ASP A 112 16.26 -11.34 -14.76
CA ASP A 112 17.44 -12.03 -14.24
C ASP A 112 18.41 -12.39 -15.39
N ASP A 113 19.68 -12.50 -15.05
CA ASP A 113 20.80 -12.97 -15.85
C ASP A 113 20.54 -14.31 -16.59
N GLU A 114 20.04 -14.29 -17.83
CA GLU A 114 20.18 -15.40 -18.79
C GLU A 114 21.25 -15.12 -19.85
N ALA A 115 22.44 -14.74 -19.39
CA ALA A 115 23.66 -14.82 -20.18
C ALA A 115 24.74 -15.57 -19.39
N ASN A 116 24.66 -16.90 -19.35
CA ASN A 116 25.82 -17.77 -19.10
C ASN A 116 25.59 -19.19 -19.65
N GLY A 117 26.34 -19.52 -20.72
CA GLY A 117 26.94 -20.84 -20.94
C GLY A 117 26.19 -21.83 -21.81
#